data_AF-A0A358MBV8-F1
#
_entry.id   AF-A0A358MBV8-F1
#
_cell.length_a   1.000
_cell.length_b   1.000
_cell.length_c   1.000
_cell.angle_alpha   90.00
_cell.angle_beta   90.00
_cell.angle_gamma   90.00
#
_symmetry.space_group_name_H-M   'P 1'
#
loop_
_entity.id
_entity.type
_entity.pdbx_description
1 polymer ?
#
loop_
_entity_poly.entity_id
_entity_poly.type
_entity_poly.pdbx_seq_one_letter_code
_entity_poly.pdbx_strand_id
1 'polypeptide(L)'
;PLAGIEVAVRFRLPVAGAAYDFGAKFGASEAEAALLLAEVAQRGFLPSLCFHPGTQCPDPEAWADYIRAAGRIVRAANVTIARLNVGGGFSADRGQGTPDHPAVFARIAAETKAAFGPCAPQLLFEPGR
;
A
#
# COMPACT_ATOMS: atom_id res chain seq x y z
N PRO A 1 -15.03 -7.96 -21.35
CA PRO A 1 -14.89 -6.99 -20.25
C PRO A 1 -15.82 -7.37 -19.08
N LEU A 2 -15.24 -7.81 -17.95
CA LEU A 2 -16.00 -8.13 -16.73
C LEU A 2 -16.17 -6.84 -15.90
N ALA A 3 -16.97 -5.91 -16.43
CA ALA A 3 -17.24 -4.65 -15.76
C ALA A 3 -17.82 -4.90 -14.35
N GLY A 4 -17.23 -4.28 -13.33
CA GLY A 4 -17.65 -4.39 -11.93
C GLY A 4 -16.74 -5.26 -11.04
N ILE A 5 -15.73 -5.93 -11.58
CA ILE A 5 -14.73 -6.65 -10.78
C ILE A 5 -13.49 -5.78 -10.56
N GLU A 6 -13.13 -5.60 -9.30
CA GLU A 6 -11.90 -4.93 -8.88
C GLU A 6 -10.83 -5.96 -8.51
N VAL A 7 -9.60 -5.71 -8.94
CA VAL A 7 -8.45 -6.55 -8.61
C VAL A 7 -7.38 -5.69 -7.94
N ALA A 8 -7.11 -5.99 -6.67
CA ALA A 8 -6.03 -5.36 -5.92
C ALA A 8 -4.74 -6.18 -6.05
N VAL A 9 -3.72 -5.60 -6.67
CA VAL A 9 -2.38 -6.22 -6.74
C VAL A 9 -1.64 -5.92 -5.44
N ARG A 10 -1.27 -6.97 -4.71
CA ARG A 10 -0.45 -6.85 -3.50
C ARG A 10 1.02 -6.76 -3.85
N PHE A 11 1.72 -5.78 -3.30
CA PHE A 11 3.17 -5.64 -3.48
C PHE A 11 3.92 -5.61 -2.14
N ARG A 12 5.24 -5.80 -2.21
CA ARG A 12 6.16 -5.78 -1.06
C ARG A 12 7.35 -4.88 -1.33
N LEU A 13 7.96 -4.37 -0.26
CA LEU A 13 9.27 -3.73 -0.29
C LEU A 13 10.35 -4.71 0.17
N PRO A 14 11.59 -4.60 -0.33
CA PRO A 14 12.70 -5.34 0.23
C PRO A 14 12.95 -4.87 1.66
N VAL A 15 12.97 -5.80 2.62
CA VAL A 15 13.29 -5.49 4.02
C VAL A 15 14.80 -5.63 4.21
N ALA A 16 15.50 -4.51 4.45
CA ALA A 16 16.92 -4.55 4.75
C ALA A 16 17.14 -5.05 6.20
N GLY A 17 17.77 -6.21 6.37
CA GLY A 17 18.31 -6.66 7.67
C GLY A 17 17.34 -7.31 8.66
N ALA A 18 16.13 -7.72 8.25
CA ALA A 18 15.23 -8.45 9.16
C ALA A 18 15.61 -9.92 9.29
N ALA A 19 15.85 -10.39 10.52
CA ALA A 19 16.07 -11.80 10.85
C ALA A 19 14.85 -12.70 10.58
N TYR A 20 13.67 -12.11 10.33
CA TYR A 20 12.43 -12.79 9.96
C TYR A 20 11.60 -11.91 9.01
N ASP A 21 11.55 -12.30 7.74
CA ASP A 21 10.82 -11.59 6.69
C ASP A 21 9.37 -12.10 6.59
N PHE A 22 8.47 -11.58 7.44
CA PHE A 22 7.02 -11.82 7.27
C PHE A 22 6.48 -11.23 5.95
N GLY A 23 7.21 -10.30 5.32
CA GLY A 23 6.90 -9.71 4.01
C GLY A 23 7.26 -10.60 2.82
N ALA A 24 8.20 -11.55 2.98
CA ALA A 24 8.60 -12.49 1.93
C ALA A 24 7.48 -13.44 1.50
N LYS A 25 6.46 -13.64 2.36
CA LYS A 25 5.40 -14.63 2.09
C LYS A 25 4.39 -14.16 1.04
N PHE A 26 4.14 -12.86 0.95
CA PHE A 26 3.09 -12.32 0.09
C PHE A 26 3.47 -10.95 -0.48
N GLY A 27 3.23 -10.77 -1.77
CA GLY A 27 3.42 -9.50 -2.47
C GLY A 27 4.43 -9.61 -3.59
N ALA A 28 4.06 -9.06 -4.73
CA ALA A 28 4.93 -8.89 -5.89
C ALA A 28 6.02 -7.84 -5.61
N SER A 29 7.17 -7.97 -6.27
CA SER A 29 8.11 -6.85 -6.38
C SER A 29 7.48 -5.66 -7.12
N GLU A 30 8.08 -4.47 -7.05
CA GLU A 30 7.55 -3.29 -7.78
C GLU A 30 7.43 -3.57 -9.30
N ALA A 31 8.41 -4.26 -9.89
CA ALA A 31 8.40 -4.59 -11.31
C ALA A 31 7.28 -5.58 -11.67
N GLU A 32 7.13 -6.66 -10.90
CA GLU A 32 6.06 -7.63 -11.10
C GLU A 32 4.67 -7.01 -10.87
N ALA A 33 4.54 -6.15 -9.85
CA ALA A 33 3.30 -5.46 -9.55
C ALA A 33 2.88 -4.53 -10.70
N ALA A 34 3.84 -3.83 -11.34
CA ALA A 34 3.54 -2.98 -12.49
C ALA A 34 3.01 -3.79 -13.69
N LEU A 35 3.63 -4.95 -13.98
CA LEU A 35 3.17 -5.85 -15.04
C LEU A 35 1.77 -6.39 -14.76
N LEU A 36 1.51 -6.84 -13.53
CA LEU A 36 0.20 -7.34 -13.11
C LEU A 36 -0.87 -6.26 -13.19
N LEU A 37 -0.56 -5.04 -12.75
CA LEU A 37 -1.51 -3.92 -12.74
C LEU A 37 -1.88 -3.49 -14.17
N ALA A 38 -0.91 -3.49 -15.09
CA ALA A 38 -1.17 -3.26 -16.51
C ALA A 38 -2.07 -4.35 -17.11
N GLU A 39 -1.84 -5.62 -16.78
CA GLU A 39 -2.67 -6.73 -17.24
C GLU A 39 -4.12 -6.66 -16.72
N VAL A 40 -4.28 -6.28 -15.44
CA VAL A 40 -5.60 -6.04 -14.84
C VAL A 40 -6.39 -5.00 -15.65
N ALA A 41 -5.76 -3.87 -15.97
CA ALA A 41 -6.38 -2.82 -16.77
C ALA A 41 -6.68 -3.28 -18.22
N GLN A 42 -5.74 -3.98 -18.87
CA GLN A 42 -5.93 -4.50 -20.23
C GLN A 42 -7.10 -5.49 -20.35
N ARG A 43 -7.36 -6.27 -19.29
CA ARG A 43 -8.52 -7.17 -19.22
C ARG A 43 -9.86 -6.48 -18.92
N GLY A 44 -9.83 -5.17 -18.65
CA GLY A 44 -11.01 -4.36 -18.34
C GLY A 44 -11.52 -4.51 -16.92
N PHE A 45 -10.67 -4.94 -15.97
CA PHE A 45 -10.97 -4.89 -14.53
C PHE A 45 -10.66 -3.50 -13.97
N LEU A 46 -11.14 -3.22 -12.75
CA LEU A 46 -10.78 -2.01 -12.01
C LEU A 46 -9.45 -2.26 -11.24
N PRO A 47 -8.33 -1.61 -11.60
CA PRO A 47 -7.05 -1.83 -10.95
C PRO A 47 -6.96 -1.09 -9.61
N SER A 48 -6.45 -1.78 -8.59
CA SER A 48 -6.14 -1.24 -7.27
C SER A 48 -4.82 -1.81 -6.76
N LEU A 49 -4.23 -1.17 -5.74
CA LEU A 49 -3.03 -1.67 -5.07
C LEU A 49 -3.29 -1.92 -3.59
N CYS A 50 -2.60 -2.90 -3.02
CA CYS A 50 -2.56 -3.10 -1.57
C CYS A 50 -1.16 -3.45 -1.06
N PHE A 51 -0.89 -3.07 0.19
CA PHE A 51 0.32 -3.46 0.90
C PHE A 51 0.02 -3.63 2.40
N HIS A 52 1.01 -4.11 3.15
CA HIS A 52 0.92 -4.19 4.60
C HIS A 52 2.30 -3.91 5.21
N PRO A 53 2.49 -2.84 6.00
CA PRO A 53 3.81 -2.43 6.49
C PRO A 53 4.38 -3.34 7.58
N GLY A 54 3.51 -4.12 8.24
CA GLY A 54 3.89 -5.01 9.34
C GLY A 54 2.91 -4.86 10.49
N THR A 55 2.96 -5.76 11.46
CA THR A 55 2.10 -5.69 12.66
C THR A 55 2.70 -4.76 13.71
N GLN A 56 1.88 -4.00 14.44
CA GLN A 56 2.32 -3.13 15.54
C GLN A 56 3.45 -2.18 15.08
N CYS A 57 3.27 -1.54 13.94
CA CYS A 57 4.23 -0.60 13.37
C CYS A 57 4.04 0.76 14.05
N PRO A 58 5.04 1.28 14.78
CA PRO A 58 4.96 2.60 15.40
C PRO A 58 5.40 3.72 14.46
N ASP A 59 6.09 3.38 13.36
CA ASP A 59 6.77 4.32 12.49
C ASP A 59 5.89 4.75 11.30
N PRO A 60 5.46 6.03 11.22
CA PRO A 60 4.72 6.55 10.07
C PRO A 60 5.48 6.46 8.73
N GLU A 61 6.82 6.48 8.73
CA GLU A 61 7.63 6.39 7.50
C GLU A 61 7.39 5.07 6.78
N ALA A 62 7.13 3.99 7.51
CA ALA A 62 6.88 2.68 6.91
C ALA A 62 5.74 2.73 5.89
N TRP A 63 4.60 3.35 6.22
CA TRP A 63 3.51 3.54 5.27
C TRP A 63 3.91 4.45 4.10
N ALA A 64 4.68 5.50 4.37
CA ALA A 64 5.09 6.44 3.35
C ALA A 64 5.98 5.79 2.29
N ASP A 65 6.91 4.92 2.68
CA ASP A 65 7.76 4.19 1.75
C ASP A 65 6.95 3.28 0.82
N TYR A 66 5.95 2.59 1.36
CA TYR A 66 5.02 1.82 0.54
C TYR A 66 4.19 2.69 -0.41
N ILE A 67 3.74 3.87 0.04
CA ILE A 67 2.97 4.80 -0.82
C ILE A 67 3.84 5.34 -1.96
N ARG A 68 5.12 5.67 -1.70
CA ARG A 68 6.07 6.06 -2.75
C ARG A 68 6.27 4.97 -3.78
N ALA A 69 6.39 3.73 -3.32
CA ALA A 69 6.50 2.56 -4.19
C ALA A 69 5.24 2.33 -5.00
N ALA A 70 4.05 2.46 -4.40
CA ALA A 70 2.78 2.43 -5.12
C ALA A 70 2.75 3.48 -6.25
N GLY A 71 3.21 4.71 -5.98
CA GLY A 71 3.34 5.75 -6.99
C GLY A 71 4.29 5.37 -8.14
N ARG A 72 5.43 4.72 -7.85
CA ARG A 72 6.35 4.21 -8.88
C ARG A 72 5.74 3.08 -9.71
N ILE A 73 5.08 2.12 -9.05
CA ILE A 73 4.38 1.00 -9.70
C ILE A 73 3.32 1.50 -10.68
N VAL A 74 2.46 2.43 -10.23
CA VAL A 74 1.37 2.99 -11.05
C VAL A 74 1.91 3.73 -12.27
N ARG A 75 2.99 4.51 -12.11
CA ARG A 75 3.66 5.19 -13.23
C ARG A 75 4.27 4.19 -14.22
N ALA A 76 4.93 3.15 -13.72
CA ALA A 76 5.53 2.11 -14.56
C ALA A 76 4.49 1.27 -15.32
N ALA A 77 3.34 1.01 -14.69
CA ALA A 77 2.21 0.32 -15.32
C ALA A 77 1.45 1.20 -16.32
N ASN A 78 1.62 2.53 -16.25
CA ASN A 78 0.90 3.51 -17.05
C ASN A 78 -0.64 3.37 -16.95
N VAL A 79 -1.15 3.25 -15.72
CA VAL A 79 -2.58 3.13 -15.41
C VAL A 79 -2.99 4.10 -14.31
N THR A 80 -4.30 4.33 -14.15
CA THR A 80 -4.87 4.97 -12.95
C THR A 80 -5.51 3.90 -12.08
N ILE A 81 -5.21 3.91 -10.78
CA ILE A 81 -5.84 3.00 -9.81
C ILE A 81 -7.04 3.64 -9.13
N ALA A 82 -8.05 2.83 -8.82
CA ALA A 82 -9.23 3.29 -8.09
C ALA A 82 -8.95 3.43 -6.60
N ARG A 83 -8.23 2.44 -6.01
CA ARG A 83 -7.96 2.38 -4.58
C ARG A 83 -6.52 2.03 -4.26
N LEU A 84 -6.07 2.56 -3.12
CA LEU A 84 -4.86 2.14 -2.44
C LEU A 84 -5.22 1.68 -1.04
N ASN A 85 -5.13 0.38 -0.81
CA ASN A 85 -5.31 -0.22 0.50
C ASN A 85 -3.96 -0.23 1.24
N VAL A 86 -3.87 0.57 2.30
CA VAL A 86 -2.64 0.77 3.08
C VAL A 86 -2.45 -0.28 4.18
N GLY A 87 -3.34 -1.29 4.20
CA GLY A 87 -3.32 -2.40 5.13
C GLY A 87 -3.67 -2.00 6.56
N GLY A 88 -3.28 -2.86 7.50
CA GLY A 88 -3.35 -2.60 8.93
C GLY A 88 -1.99 -2.16 9.47
N GLY A 89 -1.59 -2.79 10.57
CA GLY A 89 -0.31 -2.51 11.22
C GLY A 89 -0.36 -1.43 12.28
N PHE A 90 -1.48 -0.70 12.39
CA PHE A 90 -1.73 0.23 13.48
C PHE A 90 -1.46 -0.42 14.84
N SER A 91 -0.68 0.28 15.63
CA SER A 91 -0.27 -0.14 16.96
C SER A 91 -1.43 0.01 17.94
N ALA A 92 -1.65 -0.97 18.81
CA ALA A 92 -2.51 -0.81 19.98
C ALA A 92 -1.66 -0.61 21.23
N ASP A 93 -2.16 0.10 22.24
CA ASP A 93 -1.45 0.21 23.52
C ASP A 93 -1.37 -1.17 24.19
N ARG A 94 -0.16 -1.54 24.62
CA ARG A 94 0.14 -2.78 25.34
C ARG A 94 0.83 -2.50 26.67
N GLY A 95 0.50 -1.38 27.31
CA GLY A 95 1.15 -0.88 28.53
C GLY A 95 2.43 -0.10 28.26
N GLN A 96 2.62 0.37 27.02
CA GLN A 96 3.81 1.14 26.59
C GLN A 96 3.47 2.57 26.20
N GLY A 97 2.19 2.95 26.34
CA GLY A 97 1.67 4.27 26.00
C GLY A 97 0.84 4.25 24.73
N THR A 98 -0.09 5.21 24.65
CA THR A 98 -0.99 5.38 23.51
C THR A 98 -0.21 5.67 22.23
N PRO A 99 -0.36 4.86 21.17
CA PRO A 99 0.27 5.12 19.89
C PRO A 99 -0.26 6.40 19.23
N ASP A 100 0.63 7.16 18.59
CA ASP A 100 0.26 8.39 17.87
C ASP A 100 -0.32 8.08 16.49
N HIS A 101 -1.56 7.59 16.46
CA HIS A 101 -2.30 7.37 15.20
C HIS A 101 -2.51 8.65 14.39
N PRO A 102 -2.79 9.84 14.99
CA PRO A 102 -2.86 11.08 14.24
C PRO A 102 -1.62 11.35 13.38
N ALA A 103 -0.41 11.14 13.92
CA ALA A 103 0.82 11.29 13.14
C ALA A 103 0.89 10.30 11.96
N VAL A 104 0.49 9.04 12.17
CA VAL A 104 0.43 8.03 11.10
C VAL A 104 -0.55 8.44 9.99
N PHE A 105 -1.77 8.85 10.34
CA PHE A 105 -2.78 9.25 9.35
C PHE A 105 -2.40 10.52 8.61
N ALA A 106 -1.88 11.53 9.32
CA ALA A 106 -1.37 12.76 8.71
C ALA A 106 -0.26 12.44 7.69
N ARG A 107 0.62 11.50 8.04
CA ARG A 107 1.68 11.08 7.15
C ARG A 107 1.17 10.34 5.91
N ILE A 108 0.28 9.36 6.09
CA ILE A 108 -0.34 8.63 4.97
C ILE A 108 -1.02 9.61 4.00
N ALA A 109 -1.77 10.58 4.52
CA ALA A 109 -2.46 11.58 3.71
C ALA A 109 -1.47 12.48 2.93
N ALA A 110 -0.43 12.98 3.60
CA ALA A 110 0.59 13.82 2.99
C ALA A 110 1.34 13.08 1.87
N GLU A 111 1.78 11.85 2.13
CA GLU A 111 2.52 11.07 1.13
C GLU A 111 1.63 10.64 -0.03
N THR A 112 0.36 10.29 0.21
CA THR A 112 -0.59 9.95 -0.87
C THR A 112 -0.77 11.15 -1.80
N LYS A 113 -0.94 12.36 -1.24
CA LYS A 113 -1.03 13.59 -2.03
C LYS A 113 0.25 13.85 -2.81
N ALA A 114 1.42 13.65 -2.21
CA ALA A 114 2.71 13.86 -2.89
C ALA A 114 2.95 12.85 -4.02
N ALA A 115 2.61 11.57 -3.81
CA ALA A 115 2.86 10.51 -4.78
C ALA A 115 1.90 10.55 -5.98
N PHE A 116 0.62 10.89 -5.75
CA PHE A 116 -0.43 10.78 -6.77
C PHE A 116 -1.04 12.12 -7.22
N GLY A 117 -0.85 13.21 -6.47
CA GLY A 117 -1.34 14.53 -6.84
C GLY A 117 -2.87 14.55 -7.07
N PRO A 118 -3.35 15.15 -8.17
CA PRO A 118 -4.78 15.17 -8.52
C PRO A 118 -5.38 13.78 -8.79
N CYS A 119 -4.55 12.78 -9.05
CA CYS A 119 -4.96 11.39 -9.32
C CYS A 119 -4.91 10.51 -8.05
N ALA A 120 -4.97 11.12 -6.86
CA ALA A 120 -4.97 10.40 -5.59
C ALA A 120 -6.11 9.35 -5.54
N PRO A 121 -5.79 8.07 -5.29
CA PRO A 121 -6.81 7.03 -5.18
C PRO A 121 -7.61 7.15 -3.88
N GLN A 122 -8.76 6.49 -3.81
CA GLN A 122 -9.44 6.31 -2.53
C GLN A 122 -8.60 5.41 -1.61
N LEU A 123 -8.35 5.86 -0.39
CA LEU A 123 -7.61 5.08 0.61
C LEU A 123 -8.54 4.08 1.30
N LEU A 124 -8.05 2.84 1.46
CA LEU A 124 -8.67 1.81 2.30
C LEU A 124 -7.72 1.41 3.43
N PHE A 125 -8.29 1.06 4.57
CA PHE A 125 -7.56 0.69 5.79
C PHE A 125 -8.09 -0.65 6.30
N GLU A 126 -7.21 -1.49 6.84
CA GLU A 126 -7.54 -2.81 7.42
C GLU A 126 -7.11 -2.87 8.90
N PRO A 127 -7.60 -1.99 9.79
CA PRO A 127 -7.29 -2.07 11.21
C PRO A 127 -7.90 -3.35 11.81
N GLY A 128 -7.16 -3.99 12.72
CA GLY A 128 -7.62 -5.21 13.38
C GLY A 128 -7.37 -5.27 14.88
N ARG A 129 -6.25 -4.71 15.35
CA ARG A 129 -5.95 -4.53 16.78
C ARG A 129 -6.57 -3.26 17.32
#